data_AF-A0A962VVE0-F1
#
_entry.id   AF-A0A962VVE0-F1
#
_cell.length_a   1.000
_cell.length_b   1.000
_cell.length_c   1.000
_cell.angle_alpha   90.00
_cell.angle_beta   90.00
_cell.angle_gamma   90.00
#
_symmetry.space_group_name_H-M   'P 1'
#
loop_
_entity.id
_entity.type
_entity.pdbx_description
1 polymer ?
#
loop_
_entity_poly.entity_id
_entity_poly.type
_entity_poly.pdbx_seq_one_letter_code
_entity_poly.pdbx_strand_id
1 'polypeptide(L)'
;MANPRKPAVARLSSRRYETPRPADRPEYPPDLSDEARPIFAELVESMPKGAAARSDSTFIGMAATLLAEYRRAPGAFPTPRINALRLMLSELGMTPKARRQLELAPDR
;
A
#
# COMPACT_ATOMS: atom_id res chain seq x y z
N MET A 1 -11.42 -30.62 -33.21
CA MET A 1 -11.80 -29.20 -33.02
C MET A 1 -11.65 -28.85 -31.56
N ALA A 2 -10.73 -27.94 -31.24
CA ALA A 2 -10.42 -27.51 -29.88
C ALA A 2 -11.43 -26.44 -29.41
N ASN A 3 -11.82 -26.47 -28.13
CA ASN A 3 -12.44 -25.34 -27.46
C ASN A 3 -11.67 -25.09 -26.14
N PRO A 4 -10.94 -23.97 -26.00
CA PRO A 4 -10.08 -23.73 -24.85
C PRO A 4 -10.91 -23.33 -23.63
N ARG A 5 -10.78 -24.12 -22.54
CA ARG A 5 -11.27 -23.74 -21.21
C ARG A 5 -10.62 -22.40 -20.83
N LYS A 6 -11.41 -21.32 -20.77
CA LYS A 6 -11.00 -20.05 -20.14
C LYS A 6 -10.56 -20.35 -18.71
N PRO A 7 -9.36 -19.93 -18.26
CA PRO A 7 -9.00 -20.03 -16.86
C PRO A 7 -9.95 -19.13 -16.05
N ALA A 8 -10.54 -19.70 -15.00
CA ALA A 8 -11.30 -18.97 -14.02
C ALA A 8 -10.39 -17.89 -13.42
N VAL A 9 -10.70 -16.63 -13.69
CA VAL A 9 -10.03 -15.49 -13.04
C VAL A 9 -10.34 -15.63 -11.56
N ALA A 10 -9.35 -16.04 -10.77
CA ALA A 10 -9.44 -16.10 -9.32
C ALA A 10 -9.89 -14.72 -8.84
N ARG A 11 -11.11 -14.65 -8.30
CA ARG A 11 -11.64 -13.43 -7.68
C ARG A 11 -10.68 -13.08 -6.55
N LEU A 12 -9.91 -12.01 -6.73
CA LEU A 12 -9.13 -11.40 -5.68
C LEU A 12 -10.07 -11.23 -4.48
N SER A 13 -9.72 -11.86 -3.38
CA SER A 13 -10.46 -11.84 -2.13
C SER A 13 -10.79 -10.39 -1.77
N SER A 14 -12.08 -10.08 -1.76
CA SER A 14 -12.62 -8.88 -1.14
C SER A 14 -12.28 -8.94 0.36
N ARG A 15 -11.12 -8.37 0.74
CA ARG A 15 -10.81 -8.02 2.14
C ARG A 15 -11.97 -7.17 2.62
N ARG A 16 -12.81 -7.72 3.50
CA ARG A 16 -13.81 -6.92 4.22
C ARG A 16 -13.00 -5.98 5.11
N TYR A 17 -13.07 -4.69 4.83
CA TYR A 17 -12.54 -3.67 5.74
C TYR A 17 -13.53 -3.56 6.90
N GLU A 18 -13.44 -4.47 7.87
CA GLU A 18 -14.04 -4.21 9.19
C GLU A 18 -13.39 -2.95 9.74
N THR A 19 -14.19 -2.03 10.29
CA THR A 19 -13.70 -0.82 10.96
C THR A 19 -12.60 -1.22 11.95
N PRO A 20 -11.33 -0.86 11.72
CA PRO A 20 -10.24 -1.41 12.51
C PRO A 20 -10.39 -0.97 13.96
N ARG A 21 -10.23 -1.91 14.89
CA ARG A 21 -10.15 -1.56 16.31
C ARG A 21 -8.85 -0.75 16.49
N PRO A 22 -8.74 0.11 17.51
CA PRO A 22 -7.51 0.88 17.75
C PRO A 22 -6.24 0.01 17.86
N ALA A 23 -6.39 -1.27 18.24
CA ALA A 23 -5.33 -2.29 18.29
C ALA A 23 -4.83 -2.76 16.90
N ASP A 24 -5.50 -2.36 15.83
CA ASP A 24 -5.18 -2.74 14.45
C ASP A 24 -4.39 -1.64 13.72
N ARG A 25 -3.90 -0.60 14.41
CA ARG A 25 -3.09 0.43 13.75
C ARG A 25 -1.74 -0.16 13.28
N PRO A 26 -1.20 0.27 12.13
CA PRO A 26 0.17 -0.06 11.75
C PRO A 26 1.19 0.32 12.82
N GLU A 27 2.15 -0.57 13.04
CA GLU A 27 3.29 -0.38 13.94
C GLU A 27 4.57 -0.22 13.13
N TYR A 28 5.57 0.46 13.67
CA TYR A 28 6.88 0.54 13.01
C TYR A 28 7.52 -0.86 12.94
N PRO A 29 7.93 -1.32 11.75
CA PRO A 29 8.74 -2.53 11.64
C PRO A 29 10.05 -2.39 12.43
N PRO A 30 10.56 -3.48 13.03
CA PRO A 30 11.75 -3.43 13.89
C PRO A 30 12.99 -2.89 13.16
N ASP A 31 13.13 -3.23 11.88
CA ASP A 31 14.28 -2.85 11.04
C ASP A 31 14.04 -1.55 10.24
N LEU A 32 13.01 -0.78 10.57
CA LEU A 32 12.74 0.47 9.88
C LEU A 32 13.78 1.52 10.26
N SER A 33 14.51 2.03 9.25
CA SER A 33 15.54 3.04 9.45
C SER A 33 14.97 4.34 9.99
N ASP A 34 15.80 5.11 10.71
CA ASP A 34 15.39 6.40 11.27
C ASP A 34 14.98 7.42 10.19
N GLU A 35 15.57 7.34 9.00
CA GLU A 35 15.17 8.14 7.83
C GLU A 35 13.75 7.78 7.34
N ALA A 36 13.35 6.51 7.45
CA ALA A 36 12.05 6.03 6.98
C ALA A 36 10.94 6.14 8.04
N ARG A 37 11.28 6.23 9.34
CA ARG A 37 10.30 6.40 10.44
C ARG A 37 9.35 7.59 10.27
N PRO A 38 9.81 8.84 10.02
CA PRO A 38 8.87 9.95 9.83
C PRO A 38 7.99 9.76 8.60
N ILE A 39 8.54 9.16 7.54
CA ILE A 39 7.79 8.89 6.31
C ILE A 39 6.71 7.83 6.53
N PHE A 40 7.01 6.80 7.33
CA PHE A 40 6.00 5.81 7.72
C PHE A 40 4.82 6.48 8.42
N ALA A 41 5.07 7.40 9.35
CA ALA A 41 4.01 8.15 10.02
C ALA A 41 3.19 8.99 9.03
N GLU A 42 3.85 9.73 8.14
CA GLU A 42 3.21 10.51 7.07
C GLU A 42 2.30 9.64 6.20
N LEU A 43 2.78 8.45 5.82
CA LEU A 43 2.03 7.48 5.04
C LEU A 43 0.78 7.01 5.80
N VAL A 44 0.92 6.53 7.03
CA VAL A 44 -0.23 6.07 7.85
C VAL A 44 -1.26 7.17 8.06
N GLU A 45 -0.84 8.42 8.26
CA GLU A 45 -1.74 9.57 8.43
C GLU A 45 -2.47 9.97 7.14
N SER A 46 -1.84 9.76 5.99
CA SER A 46 -2.41 10.08 4.68
C SER A 46 -3.38 9.01 4.17
N MET A 47 -3.38 7.81 4.76
CA MET A 47 -4.29 6.74 4.39
C MET A 47 -5.72 7.04 4.86
N PRO A 48 -6.75 6.58 4.14
CA PRO A 48 -8.12 6.65 4.63
C PRO A 48 -8.25 5.97 5.99
N LYS A 49 -9.09 6.52 6.87
CA LYS A 49 -9.32 5.95 8.20
C LYS A 49 -9.78 4.50 8.07
N GLY A 50 -9.06 3.61 8.73
CA GLY A 50 -9.35 2.18 8.72
C GLY A 50 -8.87 1.40 7.50
N ALA A 51 -8.19 2.05 6.54
CA ALA A 51 -7.64 1.37 5.38
C ALA A 51 -6.35 0.58 5.69
N ALA A 52 -5.64 0.97 6.74
CA ALA A 52 -4.38 0.35 7.16
C ALA A 52 -4.59 -0.48 8.42
N ALA A 53 -4.24 -1.76 8.35
CA ALA A 53 -4.22 -2.65 9.50
C ALA A 53 -2.78 -2.93 9.95
N ARG A 54 -2.61 -3.45 11.17
CA ARG A 54 -1.30 -3.84 11.71
C ARG A 54 -0.58 -4.85 10.82
N SER A 55 -1.31 -5.71 10.11
CA SER A 55 -0.75 -6.64 9.12
C SER A 55 -0.05 -5.95 7.95
N ASP A 56 -0.37 -4.69 7.67
CA ASP A 56 0.19 -3.93 6.56
C ASP A 56 1.47 -3.17 6.96
N SER A 57 1.88 -3.23 8.24
CA SER A 57 3.06 -2.54 8.79
C SER A 57 4.34 -2.76 7.99
N THR A 58 4.66 -4.01 7.66
CA THR A 58 5.85 -4.32 6.86
C THR A 58 5.77 -3.70 5.47
N PHE A 59 4.58 -3.70 4.87
CA PHE A 59 4.38 -3.15 3.53
C PHE A 59 4.50 -1.62 3.51
N ILE A 60 3.91 -0.95 4.49
CA ILE A 60 4.05 0.50 4.68
C ILE A 60 5.51 0.86 4.98
N GLY A 61 6.22 0.04 5.75
CA GLY A 61 7.65 0.19 6.01
C GLY A 61 8.50 0.13 4.73
N MET A 62 8.25 -0.84 3.85
CA MET A 62 8.93 -0.93 2.56
C MET A 62 8.66 0.31 1.69
N ALA A 63 7.41 0.78 1.64
CA ALA A 63 7.06 1.99 0.91
C ALA A 63 7.75 3.23 1.48
N ALA A 64 7.81 3.36 2.81
CA ALA A 64 8.51 4.43 3.50
C ALA A 64 10.01 4.45 3.19
N THR A 65 10.66 3.28 3.22
CA THR A 65 12.08 3.13 2.87
C THR A 65 12.36 3.54 1.42
N LEU A 66 11.56 3.04 0.47
CA LEU A 66 11.71 3.42 -0.94
C LEU A 66 11.48 4.92 -1.18
N LEU A 67 10.53 5.52 -0.45
CA LEU A 67 10.27 6.96 -0.53
C LEU A 67 11.40 7.78 0.11
N ALA A 68 12.00 7.32 1.21
CA ALA A 68 13.19 7.94 1.80
C ALA A 68 14.35 7.96 0.80
N GLU A 69 14.65 6.82 0.19
CA GLU A 69 15.71 6.70 -0.81
C GLU A 69 15.44 7.60 -2.04
N TYR A 70 14.19 7.63 -2.52
CA TYR A 70 13.81 8.51 -3.62
C TYR A 70 13.97 9.98 -3.26
N ARG A 71 13.54 10.41 -2.07
CA ARG A 71 13.70 11.80 -1.59
C ARG A 71 15.17 12.19 -1.47
N ARG A 72 16.05 11.25 -1.10
CA ARG A 72 17.49 11.48 -0.98
C ARG A 72 18.19 11.73 -2.31
N ALA A 73 17.86 10.95 -3.34
CA ALA A 73 18.55 11.02 -4.64
C ALA A 73 17.63 10.72 -5.82
N PRO A 74 16.66 11.61 -6.14
CA PRO A 74 15.62 11.30 -7.13
C PRO A 74 16.18 11.09 -8.54
N GLY A 75 17.24 11.81 -8.91
CA GLY A 75 17.89 11.68 -10.23
C GLY A 75 18.70 10.39 -10.41
N ALA A 76 19.11 9.75 -9.32
CA ALA A 76 19.83 8.47 -9.35
C ALA A 76 18.91 7.28 -9.01
N PHE A 77 17.63 7.53 -8.74
CA PHE A 77 16.72 6.50 -8.29
C PHE A 77 16.29 5.60 -9.46
N PRO A 78 16.56 4.27 -9.42
CA PRO A 78 16.31 3.39 -10.55
C PRO A 78 14.84 3.36 -10.99
N THR A 79 14.57 3.48 -12.29
CA THR A 79 13.21 3.43 -12.86
C THR A 79 12.38 2.21 -12.40
N PRO A 80 12.94 0.98 -12.30
CA PRO A 80 12.20 -0.15 -11.77
C PRO A 80 11.72 0.07 -10.32
N ARG A 81 12.53 0.73 -9.47
CA ARG A 81 12.16 1.06 -8.09
C ARG A 81 11.10 2.17 -8.04
N ILE A 82 11.12 3.12 -8.97
CA ILE A 82 10.04 4.11 -9.14
C ILE A 82 8.71 3.39 -9.40
N ASN A 83 8.71 2.41 -10.30
CA ASN A 83 7.51 1.64 -10.62
C ASN A 83 7.02 0.82 -9.42
N ALA A 84 7.93 0.18 -8.68
CA ALA A 84 7.59 -0.53 -7.45
C ALA A 84 6.98 0.42 -6.40
N LEU A 85 7.59 1.59 -6.16
CA LEU A 85 7.08 2.60 -5.24
C LEU A 85 5.67 3.07 -5.66
N ARG A 86 5.46 3.35 -6.95
CA ARG A 86 4.14 3.76 -7.48
C ARG A 86 3.07 2.68 -7.29
N LEU A 87 3.43 1.40 -7.46
CA LEU A 87 2.53 0.28 -7.23
C LEU A 87 2.16 0.19 -5.74
N MET A 88 3.16 0.23 -4.84
CA MET A 88 2.93 0.18 -3.40
C MET A 88 2.02 1.33 -2.92
N LEU A 89 2.29 2.56 -3.37
CA LEU A 89 1.44 3.71 -3.05
C LEU A 89 0.01 3.56 -3.59
N SER A 90 -0.17 2.86 -4.71
CA SER A 90 -1.50 2.58 -5.25
C SER A 90 -2.24 1.54 -4.40
N GLU A 91 -1.57 0.48 -3.96
CA GLU A 91 -2.15 -0.53 -3.07
C GLU A 91 -2.51 0.05 -1.70
N LEU A 92 -1.76 1.04 -1.22
CA LEU A 92 -2.07 1.81 -0.01
C LEU A 92 -3.18 2.85 -0.19
N GLY A 93 -3.80 2.94 -1.37
CA GLY A 93 -4.87 3.90 -1.62
C GLY A 93 -4.39 5.35 -1.75
N MET A 94 -3.10 5.61 -1.97
CA MET A 94 -2.53 6.96 -1.99
C MET A 94 -2.50 7.61 -3.37
N THR A 95 -2.92 6.90 -4.41
CA THR A 95 -3.08 7.50 -5.75
C THR A 95 -4.52 7.95 -5.97
N PRO A 96 -4.76 9.01 -6.78
CA PRO A 96 -6.13 9.44 -7.10
C PRO A 96 -6.99 8.31 -7.67
N LYS A 97 -6.39 7.41 -8.46
CA LYS A 97 -7.06 6.24 -9.02
C LYS A 97 -7.47 5.24 -7.94
N ALA A 98 -6.57 4.93 -7.00
CA ALA A 98 -6.86 4.00 -5.92
C ALA A 98 -7.88 4.55 -4.93
N ARG A 99 -7.81 5.85 -4.59
CA ARG A 99 -8.84 6.52 -3.76
C ARG A 99 -10.23 6.39 -4.36
N ARG A 100 -10.38 6.65 -5.67
CA ARG A 100 -11.67 6.46 -6.37
C ARG A 100 -12.15 5.01 -6.33
N GLN A 101 -11.26 4.02 -6.39
CA GLN A 101 -11.65 2.61 -6.29
C GLN A 101 -12.12 2.23 -4.89
N LEU A 102 -11.53 2.80 -3.84
CA LEU A 102 -11.98 2.62 -2.46
C LEU A 102 -13.33 3.31 -2.21
N GLU A 103 -13.54 4.51 -2.77
CA GLU A 103 -14.81 5.23 -2.69
C GLU A 103 -15.96 4.55 -3.46
N LEU A 104 -15.65 3.88 -4.57
CA LEU A 104 -16.62 3.20 -5.43
C LEU A 104 -16.96 1.78 -4.97
N ALA A 105 -16.33 1.25 -3.92
CA ALA A 105 -16.74 0.02 -3.28
C ALA A 105 -17.78 0.37 -2.20
N PRO A 106 -19.10 0.30 -2.51
CA PRO A 106 -20.12 0.57 -1.50
C PRO A 106 -20.08 -0.56 -0.47
N ASP A 107 -20.39 -0.25 0.79
CA ASP A 107 -20.62 -1.24 1.84
C ASP A 107 -21.47 -2.40 1.30
N ARG A 108 -20.87 -3.59 1.23
CA ARG A 108 -21.51 -4.84 0.83
C ARG A 108 -21.38 -5.85 1.96
#